data_AF-A0A6I4W065-F1
#
_entry.id   AF-A0A6I4W065-F1
#
_cell.length_a   1.000
_cell.length_b   1.000
_cell.length_c   1.000
_cell.angle_alpha   90.00
_cell.angle_beta   90.00
_cell.angle_gamma   90.00
#
_symmetry.space_group_name_H-M   'P 1'
#
loop_
_entity.id
_entity.type
_entity.pdbx_description
1 polymer ?
#
loop_
_entity_poly.entity_id
_entity_poly.type
_entity_poly.pdbx_seq_one_letter_code
_entity_poly.pdbx_strand_id
1 'polypeptide(L)'
;MAHDDVEAELNRHPAVRECAVTTIRATSGRDVLVAYVVSADPSLDAQKVRTFLNAPKVRSARIPRAVVLVDELPRRASGEVDRDALPLPVQAGPPRGGKGGGGFGDGERIGALLGVAAVVTLLSLVLTNAFWPGSTDVSAVPGPWSGFFRGLYLAESLAFGLGVAFLMFGHPMLDRFDRPRWLTRLAHLAVVWLLASWWPQDNSYRLTGKTDWGSQAALVYGFNITLMVAAGVLVAFAFARHRDD
;
A
#
# COMPACT_ATOMS: atom_id res chain seq x y z
N MET A 1 -25.51 -22.65 -19.21
CA MET A 1 -24.19 -23.24 -19.51
C MET A 1 -23.89 -24.20 -18.36
N ALA A 2 -23.68 -25.48 -18.65
CA ALA A 2 -23.80 -26.58 -17.67
C ALA A 2 -22.80 -26.46 -16.49
N HIS A 3 -23.32 -26.05 -15.33
CA HIS A 3 -22.59 -26.04 -14.05
C HIS A 3 -22.77 -27.35 -13.26
N ASP A 4 -23.61 -28.24 -13.79
CA ASP A 4 -24.15 -29.44 -13.17
C ASP A 4 -23.05 -30.40 -12.71
N ASP A 5 -21.91 -30.47 -13.40
CA ASP A 5 -20.78 -31.33 -13.01
C ASP A 5 -20.17 -30.90 -11.66
N VAL A 6 -20.08 -29.58 -11.42
CA VAL A 6 -19.49 -29.02 -10.19
C VAL A 6 -20.50 -29.06 -9.06
N GLU A 7 -21.76 -28.75 -9.34
CA GLU A 7 -22.87 -28.87 -8.37
C GLU A 7 -23.05 -30.33 -7.93
N ALA A 8 -23.01 -31.29 -8.85
CA ALA A 8 -23.11 -32.71 -8.54
C ALA A 8 -21.97 -33.22 -7.65
N GLU A 9 -20.75 -32.71 -7.82
CA GLU A 9 -19.63 -33.07 -6.95
C GLU A 9 -19.77 -32.38 -5.59
N LEU A 10 -20.11 -31.09 -5.54
CA LEU A 10 -20.34 -30.38 -4.29
C LEU A 10 -21.42 -31.03 -3.42
N ASN A 11 -22.51 -31.50 -4.03
CA ASN A 11 -23.60 -32.21 -3.34
C ASN A 11 -23.17 -33.57 -2.76
N ARG A 12 -21.99 -34.12 -3.12
CA ARG A 12 -21.44 -35.32 -2.48
C ARG A 12 -20.64 -35.01 -1.21
N HIS A 13 -20.32 -33.75 -0.95
CA HIS A 13 -19.57 -33.38 0.23
C HIS A 13 -20.47 -33.48 1.47
N PRO A 14 -20.11 -34.26 2.51
CA PRO A 14 -21.00 -34.54 3.64
C PRO A 14 -21.36 -33.30 4.48
N ALA A 15 -20.49 -32.27 4.45
CA ALA A 15 -20.74 -30.98 5.10
C ALA A 15 -21.52 -29.96 4.24
N VAL A 16 -21.90 -30.28 2.99
CA VAL A 16 -22.65 -29.36 2.11
C VAL A 16 -24.12 -29.72 2.17
N ARG A 17 -24.96 -28.75 2.56
CA ARG A 17 -26.42 -28.89 2.60
C ARG A 17 -27.03 -28.63 1.22
N GLU A 18 -26.65 -27.51 0.61
CA GLU A 18 -27.08 -27.10 -0.73
C GLU A 18 -25.97 -26.32 -1.41
N CYS A 19 -25.95 -26.32 -2.75
CA CYS A 19 -25.01 -25.50 -3.51
C CYS A 19 -25.62 -24.98 -4.81
N ALA A 20 -25.12 -23.83 -5.27
CA ALA A 20 -25.39 -23.29 -6.59
C ALA A 20 -24.11 -22.75 -7.20
N VAL A 21 -23.90 -22.98 -8.49
CA VAL A 21 -22.72 -22.49 -9.21
C VAL A 21 -23.16 -21.57 -10.33
N THR A 22 -22.51 -20.42 -10.44
CA THR A 22 -22.78 -19.44 -11.50
C THR A 22 -21.48 -18.84 -12.03
N THR A 23 -21.55 -18.29 -13.23
CA THR A 23 -20.47 -17.50 -13.81
C THR A 23 -20.77 -16.03 -13.61
N ILE A 24 -19.84 -15.31 -12.98
CA ILE A 24 -19.89 -13.84 -12.90
C ILE A 24 -18.81 -13.24 -13.80
N ARG A 25 -19.08 -12.08 -14.38
CA ARG A 25 -18.07 -11.30 -15.09
C ARG A 25 -17.29 -10.48 -14.07
N ALA A 26 -16.02 -10.83 -13.85
CA ALA A 26 -15.17 -10.06 -12.94
C ALA A 26 -14.80 -8.70 -13.55
N THR A 27 -14.45 -7.72 -12.69
CA THR A 27 -13.97 -6.38 -13.08
C THR A 27 -12.82 -6.44 -14.09
N SER A 28 -12.00 -7.49 -14.02
CA SER A 28 -10.92 -7.75 -14.98
C SER A 28 -11.39 -8.17 -16.40
N GLY A 29 -12.70 -8.13 -16.68
CA GLY A 29 -13.30 -8.52 -17.96
C GLY A 29 -13.30 -10.03 -18.25
N ARG A 30 -12.94 -10.87 -17.26
CA ARG A 30 -12.92 -12.34 -17.41
C ARG A 30 -14.12 -12.96 -16.69
N ASP A 31 -14.69 -13.97 -17.31
CA ASP A 31 -15.71 -14.81 -16.70
C ASP A 31 -15.08 -15.69 -15.61
N VAL A 32 -15.67 -15.65 -14.42
CA VAL A 32 -15.19 -16.36 -13.24
C VAL A 32 -16.31 -17.22 -12.69
N LEU A 33 -16.00 -18.51 -12.49
CA LEU A 33 -16.90 -19.46 -11.87
C LEU A 33 -16.91 -19.26 -10.34
N VAL A 34 -18.10 -19.12 -9.76
CA VAL A 34 -18.33 -18.91 -8.33
C VAL A 34 -19.29 -19.98 -7.82
N ALA A 35 -18.93 -20.62 -6.71
CA ALA A 35 -19.80 -21.56 -6.02
C ALA A 35 -20.35 -20.94 -4.73
N TYR A 36 -21.67 -20.98 -4.59
CA TYR A 36 -22.38 -20.63 -3.36
C TYR A 36 -22.71 -21.93 -2.64
N VAL A 37 -22.31 -22.02 -1.39
CA VAL A 37 -22.43 -23.24 -0.60
C VAL A 37 -23.14 -22.92 0.70
N VAL A 38 -24.19 -23.67 0.96
CA VAL A 38 -24.87 -23.69 2.24
C VAL A 38 -24.27 -24.83 3.05
N SER A 39 -23.69 -24.51 4.19
CA SER A 39 -23.05 -25.53 5.03
C SER A 39 -24.08 -26.28 5.88
N ALA A 40 -23.88 -27.59 6.02
CA ALA A 40 -24.50 -28.42 7.04
C ALA A 40 -23.65 -28.48 8.33
N ASP A 41 -22.36 -28.13 8.24
CA ASP A 41 -21.40 -28.13 9.36
C ASP A 41 -20.76 -26.74 9.53
N PRO A 42 -20.87 -26.09 10.69
CA PRO A 42 -20.19 -24.81 10.97
C PRO A 42 -18.67 -24.83 10.74
N SER A 43 -18.04 -26.01 10.73
CA SER A 43 -16.61 -26.17 10.49
C SER A 43 -16.19 -26.09 9.03
N LEU A 44 -17.14 -26.07 8.08
CA LEU A 44 -16.85 -25.99 6.65
C LEU A 44 -16.38 -24.58 6.29
N ASP A 45 -15.23 -24.49 5.62
CA ASP A 45 -14.70 -23.24 5.08
C ASP A 45 -14.51 -23.33 3.56
N ALA A 46 -14.33 -22.18 2.91
CA ALA A 46 -14.13 -22.09 1.46
C ALA A 46 -12.90 -22.89 0.97
N GLN A 47 -11.87 -23.05 1.80
CA GLN A 47 -10.64 -23.75 1.43
C GLN A 47 -10.83 -25.27 1.43
N LYS A 48 -11.58 -25.81 2.38
CA LYS A 48 -11.96 -27.24 2.45
C LYS A 48 -12.82 -27.62 1.24
N VAL A 49 -13.79 -26.79 0.87
CA VAL A 49 -14.60 -26.98 -0.34
C VAL A 49 -13.74 -27.00 -1.60
N ARG A 50 -12.80 -26.05 -1.74
CA ARG A 50 -11.89 -26.03 -2.90
C ARG A 50 -10.94 -27.23 -2.93
N THR A 51 -10.48 -27.68 -1.77
CA THR A 51 -9.62 -28.87 -1.65
C THR A 51 -10.37 -30.12 -2.08
N PHE A 52 -11.65 -30.25 -1.70
CA PHE A 52 -12.51 -31.34 -2.14
C PHE A 52 -12.72 -31.33 -3.67
N LEU A 53 -12.94 -30.16 -4.26
CA LEU A 53 -13.09 -30.02 -5.72
C LEU A 53 -11.80 -30.23 -6.51
N ASN A 54 -10.63 -30.19 -5.87
CA ASN A 54 -9.35 -30.56 -6.50
C ASN A 54 -9.16 -32.09 -6.62
N ALA A 55 -10.08 -32.91 -6.11
CA ALA A 55 -10.08 -34.35 -6.29
C ALA A 55 -10.23 -34.74 -7.78
N PRO A 56 -9.72 -35.92 -8.21
CA PRO A 56 -9.50 -36.26 -9.64
C PRO A 56 -10.76 -36.32 -10.54
N LYS A 57 -11.95 -36.08 -10.01
CA LYS A 57 -13.22 -36.16 -10.75
C LYS A 57 -13.62 -34.85 -11.45
N VAL A 58 -13.05 -33.71 -11.06
CA VAL A 58 -13.34 -32.40 -11.68
C VAL A 58 -12.13 -31.95 -12.51
N ARG A 59 -12.35 -31.66 -13.80
CA ARG A 59 -11.30 -31.06 -14.64
C ARG A 59 -10.86 -29.74 -14.01
N SER A 60 -9.55 -29.54 -13.84
CA SER A 60 -8.94 -28.36 -13.20
C SER A 60 -9.44 -27.01 -13.75
N ALA A 61 -9.85 -26.97 -15.03
CA ALA A 61 -10.41 -25.78 -15.68
C ALA A 61 -11.85 -25.41 -15.23
N ARG A 62 -12.55 -26.28 -14.48
CA ARG A 62 -13.92 -26.03 -13.98
C ARG A 62 -14.00 -25.86 -12.46
N ILE A 63 -12.86 -25.70 -11.79
CA ILE A 63 -12.86 -25.47 -10.34
C ILE A 63 -13.26 -24.01 -10.07
N PRO A 64 -14.30 -23.75 -9.24
CA PRO A 64 -14.71 -22.41 -8.86
C PRO A 64 -13.54 -21.60 -8.30
N ARG A 65 -13.38 -20.39 -8.81
CA ARG A 65 -12.31 -19.48 -8.37
C ARG A 65 -12.63 -18.82 -7.05
N ALA A 66 -13.91 -18.68 -6.74
CA ALA A 66 -14.42 -18.21 -5.46
C ALA A 66 -15.49 -19.18 -4.93
N VAL A 67 -15.47 -19.40 -3.61
CA VAL A 67 -16.50 -20.13 -2.88
C VAL A 67 -17.06 -19.17 -1.83
N VAL A 68 -18.36 -18.94 -1.85
CA VAL A 68 -19.09 -18.07 -0.92
C VAL A 68 -19.97 -18.95 -0.04
N LEU A 69 -19.75 -18.90 1.26
CA LEU A 69 -20.66 -19.53 2.22
C LEU A 69 -21.85 -18.60 2.44
N VAL A 70 -23.05 -19.13 2.26
CA VAL A 70 -24.31 -18.41 2.48
C VAL A 70 -25.20 -19.22 3.43
N ASP A 71 -26.00 -18.54 4.23
CA ASP A 71 -26.90 -19.19 5.18
C ASP A 71 -28.02 -19.96 4.46
N GLU A 72 -28.50 -19.39 3.35
CA GLU A 72 -29.52 -19.99 2.47
C GLU A 72 -29.36 -19.48 1.03
N LEU A 73 -29.78 -20.30 0.06
CA LEU A 73 -29.82 -19.89 -1.34
C LEU A 73 -31.11 -19.11 -1.64
N PRO A 74 -31.06 -17.94 -2.30
CA PRO A 74 -32.24 -17.24 -2.77
C PRO A 74 -33.06 -18.14 -3.69
N ARG A 75 -34.38 -18.16 -3.53
CA ARG A 75 -35.30 -18.97 -4.35
C ARG A 75 -36.38 -18.10 -4.97
N ARG A 76 -36.80 -18.43 -6.18
CA ARG A 76 -37.97 -17.85 -6.85
C ARG A 76 -39.25 -18.42 -6.25
N ALA A 77 -40.39 -17.78 -6.54
CA ALA A 77 -41.71 -18.27 -6.14
C ALA A 77 -42.02 -19.70 -6.65
N SER A 78 -41.33 -20.16 -7.70
CA SER A 78 -41.39 -21.53 -8.22
C SER A 78 -40.58 -22.56 -7.41
N GLY A 79 -39.81 -22.14 -6.40
CA GLY A 79 -38.93 -22.98 -5.59
C GLY A 79 -37.53 -23.21 -6.18
N GLU A 80 -37.29 -22.77 -7.43
CA GLU A 80 -35.98 -22.83 -8.09
C GLU A 80 -35.01 -21.77 -7.54
N VAL A 81 -33.70 -22.07 -7.54
CA VAL A 81 -32.66 -21.13 -7.06
C VAL A 81 -32.61 -19.89 -7.96
N ASP A 82 -32.74 -18.71 -7.35
CA ASP A 82 -32.64 -17.44 -8.04
C ASP A 82 -31.18 -16.99 -8.15
N ARG A 83 -30.54 -17.36 -9.26
CA ARG A 83 -29.12 -17.06 -9.51
C ARG A 83 -28.85 -15.57 -9.68
N ASP A 84 -29.87 -14.78 -10.05
CA ASP A 84 -29.75 -13.33 -10.25
C ASP A 84 -29.75 -12.55 -8.92
N ALA A 85 -30.29 -13.16 -7.85
CA ALA A 85 -30.34 -12.59 -6.50
C ALA A 85 -29.15 -13.01 -5.62
N LEU A 86 -28.17 -13.74 -6.17
CA LEU A 86 -27.01 -14.20 -5.41
C LEU A 86 -26.08 -13.01 -5.06
N PRO A 87 -25.61 -12.90 -3.80
CA PRO A 87 -24.70 -11.83 -3.40
C PRO A 87 -23.40 -11.89 -4.19
N LEU A 88 -22.91 -10.76 -4.70
CA LEU A 88 -21.61 -10.73 -5.35
C LEU A 88 -20.50 -11.13 -4.35
N PRO A 89 -19.57 -12.02 -4.72
CA PRO A 89 -18.47 -12.37 -3.85
C PRO A 89 -17.64 -11.12 -3.55
N VAL A 90 -17.46 -10.81 -2.27
CA VAL A 90 -16.44 -9.85 -1.84
C VAL A 90 -15.12 -10.39 -2.37
N GLN A 91 -14.50 -9.67 -3.32
CA GLN A 91 -13.32 -10.13 -4.02
C GLN A 91 -12.15 -10.24 -3.02
N ALA A 92 -12.00 -11.40 -2.38
CA ALA A 92 -10.71 -11.83 -1.88
C ALA A 92 -9.82 -11.97 -3.13
N GLY A 93 -8.99 -10.96 -3.37
CA GLY A 93 -8.04 -10.96 -4.48
C GLY A 93 -7.29 -12.30 -4.50
N PRO A 94 -6.93 -12.81 -5.68
CA PRO A 94 -6.26 -14.10 -5.77
C PRO A 94 -5.06 -14.10 -4.81
N PRO A 95 -4.80 -15.20 -4.06
CA PRO A 95 -3.54 -15.30 -3.37
C PRO A 95 -2.48 -15.16 -4.46
N ARG A 96 -1.75 -14.05 -4.42
CA ARG A 96 -0.68 -13.79 -5.37
C ARG A 96 0.30 -14.93 -5.18
N GLY A 97 0.26 -15.89 -6.10
CA GLY A 97 1.33 -16.85 -6.32
C GLY A 97 2.57 -16.10 -6.80
N GLY A 98 3.19 -15.36 -5.88
CA GLY A 98 4.47 -14.73 -6.05
C GLY A 98 5.53 -15.75 -5.65
N LYS A 99 6.07 -16.43 -6.65
CA LYS A 99 7.34 -17.15 -6.56
C LYS A 99 8.41 -16.11 -6.18
N GLY A 100 9.01 -16.26 -5.00
CA GLY A 100 10.29 -15.62 -4.62
C GLY A 100 10.25 -14.12 -4.34
N GLY A 101 10.07 -13.76 -3.07
CA GLY A 101 10.37 -12.42 -2.56
C GLY A 101 9.93 -12.36 -1.12
N GLY A 102 10.87 -12.47 -0.18
CA GLY A 102 10.62 -12.37 1.25
C GLY A 102 9.93 -11.05 1.57
N GLY A 103 8.61 -11.07 1.64
CA GLY A 103 7.83 -9.95 2.12
C GLY A 103 8.02 -9.87 3.62
N PHE A 104 8.90 -8.97 4.06
CA PHE A 104 9.03 -8.56 5.45
C PHE A 104 7.63 -8.39 6.04
N GLY A 105 7.33 -9.04 7.18
CA GLY A 105 6.09 -8.81 7.90
C GLY A 105 5.97 -7.34 8.31
N ASP A 106 4.76 -6.83 8.58
CA ASP A 106 4.57 -5.40 8.88
C ASP A 106 5.49 -4.89 10.01
N GLY A 107 5.72 -5.72 11.04
CA GLY A 107 6.67 -5.41 12.11
C GLY A 107 8.14 -5.38 11.66
N GLU A 108 8.53 -6.29 10.77
CA GLU A 108 9.90 -6.36 10.22
C GLU A 108 10.19 -5.16 9.29
N ARG A 109 9.17 -4.69 8.54
CA ARG A 109 9.26 -3.46 7.72
C ARG A 109 9.41 -2.22 8.58
N ILE A 110 8.66 -2.12 9.67
CA ILE A 110 8.79 -1.00 10.61
C ILE A 110 10.19 -1.03 11.24
N GLY A 111 10.69 -2.21 11.63
CA GLY A 111 12.05 -2.38 12.13
C GLY A 111 13.10 -1.94 11.11
N ALA A 112 13.00 -2.39 9.85
CA ALA A 112 13.90 -1.98 8.77
C ALA A 112 13.84 -0.47 8.49
N LEU A 113 12.65 0.12 8.48
CA LEU A 113 12.44 1.56 8.32
C LEU A 113 13.14 2.34 9.43
N LEU A 114 12.90 1.97 10.69
CA LEU A 114 13.53 2.63 11.84
C LEU A 114 15.05 2.45 11.84
N GLY A 115 15.54 1.26 11.47
CA GLY A 115 16.97 0.98 11.34
C GLY A 115 17.64 1.85 10.28
N VAL A 116 17.06 1.91 9.07
CA VAL A 116 17.56 2.78 8.00
C VAL A 116 17.49 4.25 8.40
N ALA A 117 16.37 4.70 8.99
CA ALA A 117 16.22 6.08 9.43
C ALA A 117 17.28 6.47 10.46
N ALA A 118 17.57 5.60 11.44
CA ALA A 118 18.60 5.85 12.46
C ALA A 118 20.00 5.92 11.85
N VAL A 119 20.37 4.95 10.99
CA VAL A 119 21.69 4.94 10.33
C VAL A 119 21.87 6.18 9.46
N VAL A 120 20.88 6.52 8.63
CA VAL A 120 20.96 7.68 7.74
C VAL A 120 20.99 8.99 8.54
N THR A 121 20.26 9.08 9.66
CA THR A 121 20.33 10.24 10.57
C THR A 121 21.75 10.41 11.12
N LEU A 122 22.34 9.34 11.64
CA LEU A 122 23.71 9.38 12.19
C LEU A 122 24.73 9.75 11.11
N LEU A 123 24.61 9.16 9.91
CA LEU A 123 25.46 9.51 8.77
C LEU A 123 25.30 10.98 8.38
N SER A 124 24.07 11.50 8.33
CA SER A 124 23.78 12.91 8.04
C SER A 124 24.48 13.83 9.05
N LEU A 125 24.39 13.54 10.35
CA LEU A 125 25.05 14.33 11.40
C LEU A 125 26.58 14.38 11.22
N VAL A 126 27.21 13.25 10.89
CA VAL A 126 28.67 13.20 10.68
C VAL A 126 29.08 13.88 9.37
N LEU A 127 28.30 13.69 8.30
CA LEU A 127 28.65 14.17 6.96
C LEU A 127 28.28 15.64 6.72
N THR A 128 27.47 16.26 7.58
CA THR A 128 27.01 17.65 7.40
C THR A 128 28.18 18.61 7.18
N ASN A 129 29.21 18.55 8.03
CA ASN A 129 30.37 19.44 7.91
C ASN A 129 31.29 19.11 6.72
N ALA A 130 31.19 17.91 6.15
CA ALA A 130 31.93 17.55 4.94
C ALA A 130 31.29 18.17 3.69
N PHE A 131 29.95 18.22 3.63
CA PHE A 131 29.21 18.80 2.50
C PHE A 131 29.03 20.32 2.63
N TRP A 132 28.78 20.82 3.84
CA TRP A 132 28.57 22.24 4.14
C TRP A 132 29.48 22.68 5.31
N PRO A 133 30.76 22.95 5.04
CA PRO A 133 31.71 23.35 6.09
C PRO A 133 31.25 24.62 6.81
N GLY A 134 31.13 24.55 8.14
CA GLY A 134 30.76 25.68 8.98
C GLY A 134 29.26 26.00 9.06
N SER A 135 28.39 25.26 8.36
CA SER A 135 26.94 25.51 8.39
C SER A 135 26.28 25.23 9.74
N THR A 136 26.94 24.47 10.61
CA THR A 136 26.47 24.12 11.96
C THR A 136 27.22 24.85 13.08
N ASP A 137 28.07 25.82 12.72
CA ASP A 137 28.80 26.62 13.70
C ASP A 137 27.87 27.61 14.41
N VAL A 138 27.66 27.36 15.71
CA VAL A 138 26.86 28.19 16.61
C VAL A 138 27.71 28.82 17.71
N SER A 139 29.04 28.86 17.54
CA SER A 139 29.98 29.41 18.53
C SER A 139 29.71 30.88 18.84
N ALA A 140 29.23 31.65 17.85
CA ALA A 140 28.85 33.05 18.01
C ALA A 140 27.47 33.25 18.66
N VAL A 141 26.69 32.19 18.86
CA VAL A 141 25.31 32.28 19.37
C VAL A 141 25.28 32.10 20.89
N PRO A 142 24.82 33.09 21.67
CA PRO A 142 24.76 32.98 23.12
C PRO A 142 23.74 31.92 23.60
N GLY A 143 24.00 31.33 24.76
CA GLY A 143 23.04 30.45 25.43
C GLY A 143 21.81 31.22 25.92
N PRO A 144 20.59 30.65 25.85
CA PRO A 144 20.26 29.27 25.48
C PRO A 144 20.04 29.03 23.98
N TRP A 145 20.12 30.07 23.15
CA TRP A 145 19.73 30.04 21.73
C TRP A 145 20.54 29.03 20.91
N SER A 146 21.84 28.89 21.19
CA SER A 146 22.69 27.88 20.53
C SER A 146 22.19 26.44 20.74
N GLY A 147 21.52 26.15 21.86
CA GLY A 147 20.88 24.86 22.11
C GLY A 147 19.70 24.60 21.18
N PHE A 148 18.87 25.61 20.91
CA PHE A 148 17.75 25.49 19.97
C PHE A 148 18.23 25.24 18.54
N PHE A 149 19.30 25.91 18.10
CA PHE A 149 19.89 25.65 16.79
C PHE A 149 20.43 24.22 16.67
N ARG A 150 21.11 23.70 17.71
CA ARG A 150 21.55 22.29 17.73
C ARG A 150 20.36 21.33 17.69
N GLY A 151 19.27 21.64 18.40
CA GLY A 151 18.04 20.87 18.35
C GLY A 151 17.39 20.87 16.96
N LEU A 152 17.40 22.01 16.29
CA LEU A 152 16.94 22.14 14.92
C LEU A 152 17.77 21.26 13.96
N TYR A 153 19.10 21.26 14.08
CA TYR A 153 19.97 20.40 13.26
C TYR A 153 19.66 18.91 13.45
N LEU A 154 19.41 18.50 14.69
CA LEU A 154 19.00 17.12 14.98
C LEU A 154 17.65 16.80 14.31
N ALA A 155 16.69 17.71 14.36
CA ALA A 155 15.40 17.54 13.72
C ALA A 155 15.52 17.44 12.18
N GLU A 156 16.37 18.26 11.56
CA GLU A 156 16.67 18.22 10.12
C GLU A 156 17.26 16.86 9.70
N SER A 157 18.27 16.38 10.43
CA SER A 157 18.89 15.07 10.15
C SER A 157 17.93 13.91 10.38
N LEU A 158 17.08 13.97 11.41
CA LEU A 158 16.03 12.97 11.66
C LEU A 158 15.00 12.95 10.54
N ALA A 159 14.53 14.13 10.10
CA ALA A 159 13.59 14.25 8.99
C ALA A 159 14.21 13.68 7.70
N PHE A 160 15.49 13.97 7.44
CA PHE A 160 16.22 13.38 6.31
C PHE A 160 16.30 11.86 6.39
N GLY A 161 16.67 11.31 7.55
CA GLY A 161 16.71 9.86 7.78
C GLY A 161 15.35 9.20 7.54
N LEU A 162 14.27 9.80 8.06
CA LEU A 162 12.90 9.34 7.82
C LEU A 162 12.50 9.44 6.35
N GLY A 163 12.89 10.51 5.66
CA GLY A 163 12.63 10.69 4.23
C GLY A 163 13.27 9.61 3.37
N VAL A 164 14.53 9.28 3.63
CA VAL A 164 15.24 8.18 2.93
C VAL A 164 14.63 6.82 3.25
N ALA A 165 14.30 6.55 4.52
CA ALA A 165 13.64 5.31 4.89
C ALA A 165 12.25 5.18 4.24
N PHE A 166 11.48 6.27 4.20
CA PHE A 166 10.18 6.32 3.54
C PHE A 166 10.29 6.16 2.01
N LEU A 167 11.37 6.64 1.39
CA LEU A 167 11.64 6.38 -0.02
C LEU A 167 11.75 4.88 -0.32
N MET A 168 12.38 4.12 0.58
CA MET A 168 12.59 2.68 0.42
C MET A 168 11.35 1.84 0.77
N PHE A 169 10.63 2.21 1.84
CA PHE A 169 9.61 1.35 2.44
C PHE A 169 8.19 1.96 2.47
N GLY A 170 8.04 3.24 2.12
CA GLY A 170 6.80 3.99 2.27
C GLY A 170 5.76 3.78 1.17
N HIS A 171 6.17 3.39 -0.04
CA HIS A 171 5.24 3.24 -1.17
C HIS A 171 4.08 2.27 -0.89
N PRO A 172 4.30 1.05 -0.35
CA PRO A 172 3.20 0.12 -0.05
C PRO A 172 2.18 0.68 0.95
N MET A 173 2.58 1.62 1.82
CA MET A 173 1.68 2.27 2.77
C MET A 173 0.71 3.24 2.09
N LEU A 174 1.04 3.75 0.90
CA LEU A 174 0.18 4.64 0.13
C LEU A 174 -0.76 3.87 -0.80
N ASP A 175 -0.40 2.65 -1.19
CA ASP A 175 -1.26 1.78 -2.02
C ASP A 175 -2.59 1.42 -1.32
N ARG A 176 -2.65 1.47 0.03
CA ARG A 176 -3.88 1.22 0.80
C ARG A 176 -5.00 2.22 0.55
N PHE A 177 -4.69 3.39 -0.01
CA PHE A 177 -5.68 4.44 -0.30
C PHE A 177 -6.34 4.29 -1.67
N ASP A 178 -5.96 3.26 -2.45
CA ASP A 178 -6.54 2.91 -3.75
C ASP A 178 -6.67 4.13 -4.70
N ARG A 179 -5.58 4.89 -4.80
CA ARG A 179 -5.45 6.05 -5.70
C ARG A 179 -4.84 5.63 -7.05
N PRO A 180 -5.01 6.44 -8.12
CA PRO A 180 -4.33 6.20 -9.40
C PRO A 180 -2.82 6.01 -9.21
N ARG A 181 -2.24 5.00 -9.86
CA ARG A 181 -0.82 4.60 -9.65
C ARG A 181 0.18 5.73 -9.85
N TRP A 182 -0.05 6.59 -10.83
CA TRP A 182 0.81 7.74 -11.09
C TRP A 182 0.75 8.74 -9.94
N LEU A 183 -0.44 8.98 -9.38
CA LEU A 183 -0.65 9.91 -8.28
C LEU A 183 -0.11 9.36 -6.97
N THR A 184 -0.22 8.04 -6.73
CA THR A 184 0.41 7.37 -5.59
C THR A 184 1.93 7.50 -5.62
N ARG A 185 2.55 7.34 -6.80
CA ARG A 185 4.00 7.56 -6.96
C ARG A 185 4.39 9.02 -6.72
N LEU A 186 3.62 9.96 -7.25
CA LEU A 186 3.88 11.38 -7.00
C LEU A 186 3.72 11.73 -5.52
N ALA A 187 2.70 11.21 -4.85
CA ALA A 187 2.50 11.41 -3.41
C ALA A 187 3.64 10.79 -2.59
N HIS A 188 4.11 9.60 -2.98
CA HIS A 188 5.28 8.97 -2.37
C HIS A 188 6.51 9.87 -2.46
N LEU A 189 6.84 10.34 -3.67
CA LEU A 189 7.96 11.24 -3.90
C LEU A 189 7.78 12.59 -3.19
N ALA A 190 6.54 13.11 -3.12
CA ALA A 190 6.23 14.35 -2.42
C ALA A 190 6.49 14.24 -0.91
N VAL A 191 6.05 13.16 -0.25
CA VAL A 191 6.36 12.92 1.18
C VAL A 191 7.86 12.78 1.40
N VAL A 192 8.56 12.02 0.54
CA VAL A 192 10.03 11.89 0.61
C VAL A 192 10.68 13.25 0.52
N TRP A 193 10.30 14.07 -0.45
CA TRP A 193 10.87 15.41 -0.65
C TRP A 193 10.60 16.33 0.55
N LEU A 194 9.36 16.35 1.04
CA LEU A 194 8.96 17.14 2.22
C LEU A 194 9.73 16.78 3.50
N LEU A 195 10.23 15.55 3.61
CA LEU A 195 11.04 15.09 4.74
C LEU A 195 12.54 15.30 4.51
N ALA A 196 13.02 14.97 3.31
CA ALA A 196 14.44 14.95 3.00
C ALA A 196 15.03 16.31 2.62
N SER A 197 14.22 17.27 2.15
CA SER A 197 14.75 18.53 1.63
C SER A 197 15.35 19.44 2.70
N TRP A 198 14.91 19.33 3.97
CA TRP A 198 15.33 20.24 5.03
C TRP A 198 16.84 20.22 5.28
N TRP A 199 17.45 19.03 5.29
CA TRP A 199 18.89 18.90 5.54
C TRP A 199 19.75 19.64 4.52
N PRO A 200 19.64 19.42 3.19
CA PRO A 200 20.41 20.19 2.22
C PRO A 200 19.93 21.65 2.10
N GLN A 201 18.64 21.92 2.27
CA GLN A 201 18.09 23.27 2.13
C GLN A 201 18.66 24.23 3.17
N ASP A 202 18.52 23.90 4.46
CA ASP A 202 18.89 24.81 5.54
C ASP A 202 20.40 25.04 5.59
N ASN A 203 21.19 23.99 5.39
CA ASN A 203 22.65 24.10 5.32
C ASN A 203 23.11 24.98 4.13
N SER A 204 22.44 24.88 2.99
CA SER A 204 22.74 25.74 1.83
C SER A 204 22.36 27.20 2.08
N TYR A 205 21.19 27.45 2.68
CA TYR A 205 20.77 28.81 3.05
C TYR A 205 21.73 29.48 4.04
N ARG A 206 22.25 28.75 5.03
CA ARG A 206 23.20 29.28 6.03
C ARG A 206 24.52 29.73 5.41
N LEU A 207 24.98 29.05 4.37
CA LEU A 207 26.24 29.37 3.70
C LEU A 207 26.09 30.36 2.54
N THR A 208 24.85 30.62 2.10
CA THR A 208 24.62 31.54 0.99
C THR A 208 24.69 32.99 1.45
N GLY A 209 25.50 33.79 0.77
CA GLY A 209 25.59 35.23 1.02
C GLY A 209 24.22 35.92 0.87
N LYS A 210 23.90 36.84 1.78
CA LYS A 210 22.60 37.56 1.76
C LYS A 210 22.39 38.41 0.50
N THR A 211 23.49 38.79 -0.16
CA THR A 211 23.49 39.60 -1.38
C THR A 211 23.75 38.78 -2.65
N ASP A 212 23.94 37.47 -2.54
CA ASP A 212 24.10 36.57 -3.68
C ASP A 212 22.73 36.18 -4.23
N TRP A 213 22.11 37.09 -4.98
CA TRP A 213 20.75 36.91 -5.50
C TRP A 213 20.60 35.70 -6.41
N GLY A 214 21.66 35.30 -7.12
CA GLY A 214 21.63 34.12 -8.00
C GLY A 214 21.43 32.84 -7.20
N SER A 215 22.26 32.63 -6.18
CA SER A 215 22.15 31.48 -5.28
C SER A 215 20.87 31.52 -4.45
N GLN A 216 20.47 32.70 -3.94
CA GLN A 216 19.21 32.87 -3.22
C GLN A 216 18.00 32.48 -4.08
N ALA A 217 17.96 32.92 -5.34
CA ALA A 217 16.91 32.53 -6.28
C ALA A 217 16.93 31.02 -6.54
N ALA A 218 18.11 30.44 -6.77
CA ALA A 218 18.24 29.00 -6.98
C ALA A 218 17.70 28.19 -5.80
N LEU A 219 17.96 28.62 -4.56
CA LEU A 219 17.43 27.95 -3.37
C LEU A 219 15.91 28.08 -3.24
N VAL A 220 15.35 29.27 -3.50
CA VAL A 220 13.89 29.47 -3.45
C VAL A 220 13.18 28.58 -4.47
N TYR A 221 13.66 28.56 -5.72
CA TYR A 221 13.04 27.74 -6.76
C TYR A 221 13.35 26.24 -6.61
N GLY A 222 14.54 25.90 -6.13
CA GLY A 222 14.98 24.52 -5.93
C GLY A 222 14.32 23.82 -4.75
N PHE A 223 14.10 24.54 -3.64
CA PHE A 223 13.53 23.98 -2.41
C PHE A 223 12.14 24.55 -2.10
N ASN A 224 11.98 25.85 -1.91
CA ASN A 224 10.72 26.40 -1.41
C ASN A 224 9.56 26.17 -2.38
N ILE A 225 9.76 26.41 -3.67
CA ILE A 225 8.72 26.18 -4.68
C ILE A 225 8.43 24.68 -4.84
N THR A 226 9.45 23.82 -4.87
CA THR A 226 9.25 22.38 -4.99
C THR A 226 8.56 21.77 -3.77
N LEU A 227 8.79 22.32 -2.56
CA LEU A 227 8.05 21.99 -1.35
C LEU A 227 6.56 22.35 -1.45
N MET A 228 6.24 23.53 -1.99
CA MET A 228 4.85 23.93 -2.23
C MET A 228 4.18 23.02 -3.27
N VAL A 229 4.89 22.65 -4.33
CA VAL A 229 4.41 21.69 -5.34
C VAL A 229 4.16 20.32 -4.70
N ALA A 230 5.08 19.82 -3.87
CA ALA A 230 4.92 18.56 -3.15
C ALA A 230 3.69 18.58 -2.24
N ALA A 231 3.48 19.67 -1.50
CA ALA A 231 2.26 19.85 -0.70
C ALA A 231 0.99 19.83 -1.58
N GLY A 232 1.01 20.51 -2.74
CA GLY A 232 -0.09 20.49 -3.71
C GLY A 232 -0.40 19.08 -4.24
N VAL A 233 0.63 18.27 -4.50
CA VAL A 233 0.46 16.85 -4.87
C VAL A 233 -0.24 16.06 -3.78
N LEU A 234 0.09 16.29 -2.51
CA LEU A 234 -0.57 15.62 -1.39
C LEU A 234 -2.03 16.06 -1.21
N VAL A 235 -2.34 17.34 -1.45
CA VAL A 235 -3.72 17.83 -1.51
C VAL A 235 -4.48 17.11 -2.62
N ALA A 236 -3.91 17.04 -3.83
CA ALA A 236 -4.53 16.33 -4.95
C ALA A 236 -4.73 14.83 -4.62
N PHE A 237 -3.76 14.18 -3.98
CA PHE A 237 -3.85 12.80 -3.54
C PHE A 237 -4.97 12.58 -2.51
N ALA A 238 -5.15 13.52 -1.58
CA ALA A 238 -6.21 13.44 -0.57
C ALA A 238 -7.61 13.50 -1.20
N PHE A 239 -7.82 14.41 -2.16
CA PHE A 239 -9.10 14.62 -2.84
C PHE A 239 -9.36 13.71 -4.05
N ALA A 240 -8.36 12.96 -4.51
CA ALA A 240 -8.51 12.07 -5.65
C ALA A 240 -9.59 11.00 -5.39
N ARG A 241 -10.33 10.63 -6.44
CA ARG A 241 -11.25 9.50 -6.38
C ARG A 241 -10.50 8.18 -6.39
N HIS A 242 -11.22 7.11 -6.04
CA HIS A 242 -10.71 5.76 -6.14
C HIS A 242 -10.31 5.43 -7.58
N ARG A 243 -9.44 4.45 -7.73
CA ARG A 243 -8.89 4.07 -9.02
C ARG A 243 -9.98 3.40 -9.86
N ASP A 244 -10.55 4.15 -10.81
CA ASP A 244 -11.39 3.58 -11.86
C ASP A 244 -10.49 2.76 -12.80
N ASP A 245 -10.79 1.46 -12.95
CA ASP A 245 -10.08 0.50 -13.81
C ASP A 245 -10.43 0.65 -15.30
#